data_AF-A0A947CAQ4-F1
#
_entry.id   AF-A0A947CAQ4-F1
#
_cell.length_a   1.000
_cell.length_b   1.000
_cell.length_c   1.000
_cell.angle_alpha   90.00
_cell.angle_beta   90.00
_cell.angle_gamma   90.00
#
_symmetry.space_group_name_H-M   'P 1'
#
loop_
_entity.id
_entity.type
_entity.pdbx_description
1 polymer ?
#
loop_
_entity_poly.entity_id
_entity_poly.type
_entity_poly.pdbx_seq_one_letter_code
_entity_poly.pdbx_strand_id
1 'polypeptide(L)'
;MIKYIGSKRVLVPHIVRAISAFPASGRVLDLFSGTSRVARGLKETGRYVIANDHLAYAATLARCYVQADANRWVDEARRLIEDLSLTDPKPGYFTKAFCDDARYLKPKNGARVDAIREEIARRNLPVELEAIALVSLMEAADRVDSTTGVQMAYLKQWAARASNDLALRLPAILP
;
A
#
# COMPACT_ATOMS: atom_id res chain seq x y z
N MET A 1 6.33 1.66 -2.51
CA MET A 1 6.62 0.25 -2.20
C MET A 1 6.98 0.13 -0.72
N ILE A 2 6.14 -0.52 0.08
CA ILE A 2 6.29 -0.68 1.54
C ILE A 2 7.39 -1.70 1.88
N LYS A 3 8.20 -1.43 2.90
CA LYS A 3 9.20 -2.38 3.44
C LYS A 3 8.49 -3.59 4.09
N TYR A 4 8.94 -4.81 3.79
CA TYR A 4 8.30 -6.03 4.30
C TYR A 4 9.31 -7.15 4.55
N ILE A 5 9.24 -7.79 5.73
CA ILE A 5 10.14 -8.89 6.08
C ILE A 5 9.81 -10.12 5.25
N GLY A 6 10.84 -10.82 4.78
CA GLY A 6 10.65 -11.99 3.92
C GLY A 6 10.13 -11.67 2.51
N SER A 7 10.17 -10.39 2.10
CA SER A 7 9.70 -9.98 0.78
C SER A 7 10.46 -10.68 -0.34
N LYS A 8 9.72 -11.31 -1.25
CA LYS A 8 10.26 -12.07 -2.40
C LYS A 8 10.73 -11.19 -3.56
N ARG A 9 11.00 -9.89 -3.35
CA ARG A 9 11.30 -8.92 -4.43
C ARG A 9 12.32 -9.42 -5.44
N VAL A 10 13.45 -9.95 -4.96
CA VAL A 10 14.54 -10.45 -5.82
C VAL A 10 14.19 -11.78 -6.50
N LEU A 11 13.23 -12.53 -5.95
CA LEU A 11 12.80 -13.84 -6.44
C LEU A 11 11.61 -13.76 -7.42
N VAL A 12 10.86 -12.64 -7.46
CA VAL A 12 9.69 -12.49 -8.34
C VAL A 12 9.99 -12.87 -9.80
N PRO A 13 11.08 -12.41 -10.44
CA PRO A 13 11.36 -12.80 -11.82
C PRO A 13 11.59 -14.30 -12.00
N HIS A 14 12.19 -14.97 -11.01
CA HIS A 14 12.44 -16.41 -11.04
C HIS A 14 11.14 -17.20 -10.87
N ILE A 15 10.29 -16.77 -9.93
CA ILE A 15 8.98 -17.38 -9.67
C ILE A 15 8.08 -17.26 -10.91
N VAL A 16 8.01 -16.07 -11.51
CA VAL A 16 7.22 -15.82 -12.73
C VAL A 16 7.71 -16.69 -13.90
N ARG A 17 9.03 -16.82 -14.08
CA ARG A 17 9.59 -17.72 -15.11
C ARG A 17 9.24 -19.18 -14.85
N ALA A 18 9.39 -19.64 -13.61
CA ALA A 18 9.08 -21.03 -13.24
C ALA A 18 7.60 -21.37 -13.47
N ILE A 19 6.69 -20.47 -13.09
CA ILE A 19 5.24 -20.65 -13.32
C ILE A 19 4.90 -20.55 -14.81
N SER A 20 5.62 -19.73 -15.58
CA SER A 20 5.44 -19.62 -17.03
C SER A 20 5.76 -20.89 -17.82
N ALA A 21 6.51 -21.83 -17.24
CA ALA A 21 6.72 -23.16 -17.83
C ALA A 21 5.43 -24.02 -17.85
N PHE A 22 4.37 -23.61 -17.14
CA PHE A 22 3.08 -24.29 -17.08
C PHE A 22 1.99 -23.40 -17.72
N PRO A 23 1.84 -23.39 -19.05
CA PRO A 23 0.88 -22.52 -19.73
C PRO A 23 -0.58 -22.96 -19.53
N ALA A 24 -0.83 -24.23 -19.19
CA ALA A 24 -2.18 -24.77 -18.99
C ALA A 24 -2.83 -24.31 -17.67
N SER A 25 -2.07 -23.78 -16.71
CA SER A 25 -2.59 -23.26 -15.44
C SER A 25 -2.95 -21.77 -15.57
N GLY A 26 -4.14 -21.48 -16.08
CA GLY A 26 -4.64 -20.11 -16.22
C GLY A 26 -4.96 -19.39 -14.90
N ARG A 27 -4.98 -20.13 -13.77
CA ARG A 27 -5.26 -19.61 -12.42
C ARG A 27 -4.11 -19.94 -11.46
N VAL A 28 -3.71 -18.97 -10.65
CA VAL A 28 -2.68 -19.15 -9.61
C VAL A 28 -3.21 -18.66 -8.26
N LEU A 29 -2.90 -19.40 -7.20
CA LEU A 29 -3.22 -19.04 -5.82
C LEU A 29 -1.93 -18.64 -5.07
N ASP A 30 -1.85 -17.37 -4.68
CA ASP A 30 -0.83 -16.86 -3.76
C ASP A 30 -1.42 -16.85 -2.34
N LEU A 31 -1.24 -17.97 -1.62
CA LEU A 31 -1.92 -18.23 -0.34
C LEU A 31 -1.43 -17.33 0.82
N PHE A 32 -0.20 -16.80 0.72
CA PHE A 32 0.47 -15.97 1.73
C PHE A 32 1.04 -14.72 1.06
N SER A 33 0.14 -13.94 0.47
CA SER A 33 0.48 -12.89 -0.48
C SER A 33 1.29 -11.74 0.14
N GLY A 34 1.12 -11.45 1.43
CA GLY A 34 1.80 -10.36 2.12
C GLY A 34 1.65 -9.03 1.37
N THR A 35 2.77 -8.52 0.84
CA THR A 35 2.76 -7.29 0.00
C THR A 35 2.29 -7.50 -1.44
N SER A 36 1.74 -8.67 -1.75
CA SER A 36 1.22 -9.07 -3.07
C SER A 36 2.24 -8.97 -4.21
N ARG A 37 3.55 -9.00 -3.93
CA ARG A 37 4.58 -8.86 -4.99
C ARG A 37 4.60 -10.05 -5.95
N VAL A 38 4.42 -11.27 -5.43
CA VAL A 38 4.36 -12.48 -6.26
C VAL A 38 3.05 -12.50 -7.04
N ALA A 39 1.91 -12.34 -6.35
CA ALA A 39 0.60 -12.23 -6.98
C ALA A 39 0.55 -11.18 -8.10
N ARG A 40 1.05 -9.96 -7.84
CA ARG A 40 1.13 -8.88 -8.83
C ARG A 40 2.01 -9.26 -10.02
N GLY A 41 3.23 -9.78 -9.78
CA GLY A 41 4.12 -10.19 -10.86
C GLY A 41 3.53 -11.30 -11.74
N LEU A 42 2.66 -12.15 -11.17
CA LEU A 42 1.90 -13.14 -11.94
C LEU A 42 0.73 -12.50 -12.71
N LYS A 43 0.01 -11.55 -12.11
CA LYS A 43 -1.04 -10.77 -12.80
C LYS A 43 -0.48 -10.03 -14.03
N GLU A 44 0.74 -9.49 -13.94
CA GLU A 44 1.45 -8.85 -15.07
C GLU A 44 1.66 -9.78 -16.27
N THR A 45 1.58 -11.11 -16.09
CA THR A 45 1.65 -12.09 -17.19
C THR A 45 0.30 -12.43 -17.82
N GLY A 46 -0.78 -11.74 -17.43
CA GLY A 46 -2.15 -12.01 -17.89
C GLY A 46 -2.82 -13.20 -17.20
N ARG A 47 -2.24 -13.71 -16.10
CA ARG A 47 -2.83 -14.81 -15.33
C ARG A 47 -3.93 -14.32 -14.41
N TYR A 48 -4.94 -15.16 -14.21
CA TYR A 48 -5.93 -14.95 -13.16
C TYR A 48 -5.32 -15.33 -11.81
N VAL A 49 -5.15 -14.36 -10.91
CA VAL A 49 -4.49 -14.58 -9.62
C VAL A 49 -5.47 -14.42 -8.47
N ILE A 50 -5.54 -15.42 -7.61
CA ILE A 50 -6.20 -15.35 -6.31
C ILE A 50 -5.13 -15.09 -5.27
N ALA A 51 -5.26 -14.01 -4.50
CA ALA A 51 -4.36 -13.67 -3.42
C ALA A 51 -5.08 -13.78 -2.08
N ASN A 52 -4.43 -14.43 -1.11
CA ASN A 52 -4.93 -14.59 0.25
C ASN A 52 -3.86 -14.15 1.25
N ASP A 53 -4.30 -13.65 2.40
CA ASP A 53 -3.46 -13.45 3.57
C ASP A 53 -4.34 -13.37 4.83
N HIS A 54 -3.76 -13.66 5.99
CA HIS A 54 -4.45 -13.52 7.28
C HIS A 54 -4.51 -12.05 7.73
N LEU A 55 -3.53 -11.23 7.33
CA LEU A 55 -3.41 -9.86 7.81
C LEU A 55 -4.28 -8.91 6.98
N ALA A 56 -5.11 -8.10 7.65
CA ALA A 56 -6.03 -7.19 6.98
C ALA A 56 -5.34 -6.21 6.02
N TYR A 57 -4.17 -5.66 6.38
CA TYR A 57 -3.45 -4.75 5.47
C TYR A 57 -2.90 -5.49 4.23
N ALA A 58 -2.53 -6.77 4.36
CA ALA A 58 -2.09 -7.59 3.24
C ALA A 58 -3.27 -7.89 2.30
N ALA A 59 -4.45 -8.18 2.85
CA ALA A 59 -5.69 -8.27 2.07
C ALA A 59 -6.03 -6.95 1.35
N THR A 60 -5.84 -5.79 2.00
CA THR A 60 -6.02 -4.47 1.35
C THR A 60 -5.02 -4.25 0.21
N LEU A 61 -3.74 -4.63 0.39
CA LEU A 61 -2.74 -4.60 -0.68
C LEU A 61 -3.11 -5.52 -1.85
N ALA A 62 -3.60 -6.72 -1.57
CA ALA A 62 -4.09 -7.66 -2.57
C ALA A 62 -5.31 -7.10 -3.33
N ARG A 63 -6.26 -6.48 -2.63
CA ARG A 63 -7.41 -5.81 -3.26
C ARG A 63 -6.95 -4.70 -4.20
N CYS A 64 -5.98 -3.88 -3.80
CA CYS A 64 -5.46 -2.82 -4.65
C CYS A 64 -4.65 -3.33 -5.85
N TYR A 65 -3.68 -4.24 -5.64
CA TYR A 65 -2.71 -4.59 -6.69
C TYR A 65 -3.09 -5.82 -7.51
N VAL A 66 -4.03 -6.63 -7.05
CA VAL A 66 -4.45 -7.87 -7.70
C VAL A 66 -5.91 -7.78 -8.12
N GLN A 67 -6.83 -7.50 -7.19
CA GLN A 67 -8.27 -7.50 -7.49
C GLN A 67 -8.71 -6.28 -8.32
N ALA A 68 -8.23 -5.08 -8.00
CA ALA A 68 -8.63 -3.89 -8.72
C ALA A 68 -8.16 -3.95 -10.18
N ASP A 69 -9.08 -3.68 -11.09
CA ASP A 69 -8.85 -3.58 -12.53
C ASP A 69 -8.64 -2.11 -12.91
N ALA A 70 -7.48 -1.81 -13.49
CA ALA A 70 -7.14 -0.48 -13.95
C ALA A 70 -8.12 0.07 -14.99
N ASN A 71 -8.65 -0.77 -15.89
CA ASN A 71 -9.60 -0.36 -16.92
C ASN A 71 -10.91 0.16 -16.31
N ARG A 72 -11.24 -0.29 -15.11
CA ARG A 72 -12.44 0.12 -14.39
C ARG A 72 -12.20 1.35 -13.51
N TRP A 73 -11.10 1.36 -12.75
CA TRP A 73 -10.98 2.26 -11.59
C TRP A 73 -9.98 3.41 -11.76
N VAL A 74 -9.12 3.41 -12.79
CA VAL A 74 -7.96 4.33 -12.84
C VAL A 74 -8.34 5.81 -12.76
N ASP A 75 -9.40 6.23 -13.46
CA ASP A 75 -9.80 7.64 -13.53
C ASP A 75 -10.53 8.10 -12.27
N GLU A 76 -11.40 7.25 -11.72
CA GLU A 76 -12.07 7.52 -10.45
C GLU A 76 -11.08 7.55 -9.28
N ALA A 77 -10.13 6.62 -9.26
CA ALA A 77 -9.07 6.58 -8.26
C ALA A 77 -8.17 7.82 -8.34
N ARG A 78 -7.86 8.32 -9.55
CA ARG A 78 -7.08 9.55 -9.72
C ARG A 78 -7.79 10.75 -9.11
N ARG A 79 -9.08 10.96 -9.46
CA ARG A 79 -9.90 12.05 -8.90
C ARG A 79 -10.03 11.95 -7.39
N LEU A 80 -10.27 10.74 -6.87
CA LEU A 80 -10.36 10.49 -5.44
C LEU A 80 -9.05 10.86 -4.71
N ILE A 81 -7.89 10.48 -5.26
CA ILE A 81 -6.59 10.76 -4.66
C ILE A 81 -6.27 12.27 -4.69
N GLU A 82 -6.60 12.95 -5.77
CA GLU A 82 -6.45 14.41 -5.88
C GLU A 82 -7.29 15.12 -4.81
N ASP A 83 -8.56 14.74 -4.67
CA ASP A 83 -9.45 15.32 -3.67
C ASP A 83 -9.02 15.02 -2.22
N LEU A 84 -8.67 13.77 -1.91
CA LEU A 84 -8.12 13.39 -0.60
C LEU A 84 -6.82 14.12 -0.25
N SER A 85 -6.05 14.56 -1.25
CA SER A 85 -4.80 15.30 -1.02
C SER A 85 -5.04 16.71 -0.47
N LEU A 86 -6.25 17.24 -0.64
CA LEU A 86 -6.68 18.55 -0.16
C LEU A 86 -7.24 18.53 1.27
N THR A 87 -7.40 17.37 1.88
CA THR A 87 -7.91 17.24 3.25
C THR A 87 -7.02 17.97 4.26
N ASP A 88 -7.62 18.87 5.03
CA ASP A 88 -6.92 19.61 6.07
C ASP A 88 -6.36 18.68 7.15
N PRO A 89 -5.09 18.84 7.56
CA PRO A 89 -4.49 17.99 8.58
C PRO A 89 -5.22 18.14 9.91
N LYS A 90 -5.51 17.01 10.56
CA LYS A 90 -6.16 16.96 11.87
C LYS A 90 -5.54 15.82 12.69
N PRO A 91 -4.78 16.13 13.76
CA PRO A 91 -4.14 15.10 14.57
C PRO A 91 -5.17 14.25 15.31
N GLY A 92 -4.90 12.96 15.41
CA GLY A 92 -5.70 11.98 16.13
C GLY A 92 -4.84 10.89 16.74
N TYR A 93 -5.40 9.69 16.85
CA TYR A 93 -4.71 8.54 17.47
C TYR A 93 -3.39 8.22 16.76
N PHE A 94 -3.33 8.26 15.42
CA PHE A 94 -2.11 7.90 14.70
C PHE A 94 -0.98 8.88 15.01
N THR A 95 -1.29 10.17 15.04
CA THR A 95 -0.34 11.23 15.40
C THR A 95 0.20 11.00 16.81
N LYS A 96 -0.69 10.79 17.78
CA LYS A 96 -0.30 10.55 19.17
C LYS A 96 0.60 9.32 19.31
N ALA A 97 0.14 8.17 18.82
CA ALA A 97 0.79 6.89 19.05
C ALA A 97 2.08 6.71 18.24
N PHE A 98 2.10 7.16 16.97
CA PHE A 98 3.17 6.84 16.03
C PHE A 98 4.08 8.03 15.68
N CYS A 99 3.76 9.25 16.15
CA CYS A 99 4.56 10.46 15.92
C CYS A 99 5.03 11.15 17.21
N ASP A 100 4.19 11.23 18.24
CA ASP A 100 4.53 11.85 19.52
C ASP A 100 5.15 10.83 20.50
N ASP A 101 4.45 9.72 20.76
CA ASP A 101 4.91 8.66 21.67
C ASP A 101 6.02 7.81 21.03
N ALA A 102 5.91 7.56 19.73
CA ALA A 102 6.95 6.97 18.91
C ALA A 102 7.40 7.96 17.85
N ARG A 103 8.62 7.80 17.32
CA ARG A 103 9.15 8.71 16.29
C ARG A 103 9.17 8.06 14.92
N TYR A 104 8.07 7.41 14.54
CA TYR A 104 7.97 6.74 13.23
C TYR A 104 7.74 7.75 12.11
N LEU A 105 6.88 8.75 12.33
CA LEU A 105 6.66 9.85 11.41
C LEU A 105 6.76 11.18 12.17
N LYS A 106 7.00 12.29 11.46
CA LYS A 106 6.86 13.61 12.06
C LYS A 106 5.38 13.94 12.30
N PRO A 107 5.01 14.65 13.38
CA PRO A 107 3.62 14.98 13.69
C PRO A 107 2.87 15.66 12.54
N LYS A 108 3.53 16.52 11.75
CA LYS A 108 2.94 17.15 10.54
C LYS A 108 2.39 16.12 9.54
N ASN A 109 3.08 14.99 9.37
CA ASN A 109 2.67 13.92 8.47
C ASN A 109 1.69 12.98 9.16
N GLY A 110 1.83 12.75 10.47
CA GLY A 110 0.84 12.03 11.28
C GLY A 110 -0.56 12.64 11.19
N ALA A 111 -0.66 13.96 11.32
CA ALA A 111 -1.95 14.67 11.26
C ALA A 111 -2.62 14.56 9.88
N ARG A 112 -1.83 14.42 8.80
CA ARG A 112 -2.35 14.11 7.47
C ARG A 112 -2.84 12.67 7.35
N VAL A 113 -2.11 11.71 7.94
CA VAL A 113 -2.54 10.31 7.96
C VAL A 113 -3.87 10.16 8.67
N ASP A 114 -4.01 10.75 9.87
CA ASP A 114 -5.28 10.71 10.62
C ASP A 114 -6.44 11.29 9.81
N ALA A 115 -6.27 12.52 9.30
CA ALA A 115 -7.34 13.21 8.56
C ALA A 115 -7.75 12.48 7.28
N ILE A 116 -6.79 12.05 6.46
CA ILE A 116 -7.07 11.35 5.20
C ILE A 116 -7.71 9.99 5.46
N ARG A 117 -7.24 9.25 6.49
CA ARG A 117 -7.81 7.94 6.83
C ARG A 117 -9.27 8.07 7.29
N GLU A 118 -9.55 9.07 8.12
CA GLU A 118 -10.92 9.37 8.57
C GLU A 118 -11.81 9.75 7.39
N GLU A 119 -11.27 10.56 6.47
CA GLU A 119 -11.98 10.97 5.27
C GLU A 119 -12.32 9.78 4.34
N ILE A 120 -11.40 8.83 4.16
CA ILE A 120 -11.66 7.59 3.41
C ILE A 120 -12.81 6.81 4.04
N ALA A 121 -12.78 6.61 5.37
CA ALA A 121 -13.79 5.85 6.09
C ALA A 121 -15.19 6.48 5.99
N ARG A 122 -15.26 7.82 5.91
CA ARG A 122 -16.50 8.59 5.86
C ARG A 122 -17.22 8.51 4.50
N ARG A 123 -16.50 8.18 3.42
CA ARG A 123 -16.99 8.24 2.03
C ARG A 123 -17.73 7.00 1.54
N ASN A 124 -17.77 5.91 2.31
CA ASN A 124 -18.44 4.65 1.95
C ASN A 124 -18.15 4.20 0.51
N LEU A 125 -16.85 4.09 0.20
CA LEU A 125 -16.36 3.82 -1.15
C LEU A 125 -16.57 2.35 -1.55
N PRO A 126 -16.64 2.04 -2.86
CA PRO A 126 -16.45 0.67 -3.34
C PRO A 126 -15.14 0.07 -2.81
N VAL A 127 -15.16 -1.22 -2.47
CA VAL A 127 -14.05 -1.88 -1.77
C VAL A 127 -12.71 -1.78 -2.51
N GLU A 128 -12.71 -1.77 -3.85
CA GLU A 128 -11.50 -1.55 -4.65
C GLU A 128 -10.98 -0.11 -4.57
N LEU A 129 -11.86 0.89 -4.66
CA LEU A 129 -11.46 2.30 -4.54
C LEU A 129 -10.98 2.64 -3.13
N GLU A 130 -11.65 2.10 -2.10
CA GLU A 130 -11.19 2.21 -0.72
C GLU A 130 -9.79 1.59 -0.57
N ALA A 131 -9.57 0.39 -1.09
CA ALA A 131 -8.27 -0.26 -1.06
C ALA A 131 -7.19 0.54 -1.79
N ILE A 132 -7.50 1.11 -2.96
CA ILE A 132 -6.57 1.96 -3.71
C ILE A 132 -6.19 3.21 -2.90
N ALA A 133 -7.17 3.89 -2.28
CA ALA A 133 -6.93 5.07 -1.46
C ALA A 133 -6.09 4.74 -0.20
N LEU A 134 -6.44 3.67 0.51
CA LEU A 134 -5.69 3.20 1.68
C LEU A 134 -4.25 2.81 1.31
N VAL A 135 -4.05 2.11 0.19
CA VAL A 135 -2.70 1.76 -0.28
C VAL A 135 -1.91 3.00 -0.67
N SER A 136 -2.54 3.97 -1.34
CA SER A 136 -1.91 5.26 -1.64
C SER A 136 -1.39 5.95 -0.38
N LEU A 137 -2.22 5.98 0.68
CA LEU A 137 -1.87 6.56 1.97
C LEU A 137 -0.76 5.78 2.68
N MET A 138 -0.83 4.45 2.70
CA MET A 138 0.21 3.59 3.30
C MET A 138 1.56 3.80 2.62
N GLU A 139 1.60 3.84 1.29
CA GLU A 139 2.84 4.09 0.57
C GLU A 139 3.34 5.54 0.77
N ALA A 140 2.44 6.50 0.93
CA ALA A 140 2.81 7.89 1.24
C ALA A 140 3.46 8.01 2.62
N ALA A 141 2.90 7.34 3.63
CA ALA A 141 3.46 7.28 4.97
C ALA A 141 4.85 6.61 4.99
N ASP A 142 5.03 5.47 4.30
CA ASP A 142 6.32 4.76 4.21
C ASP A 142 7.43 5.63 3.59
N ARG A 143 7.08 6.50 2.63
CA ARG A 143 8.05 7.42 1.99
C ARG A 143 8.59 8.50 2.94
N VAL A 144 7.87 8.85 3.99
CA VAL A 144 8.22 9.92 4.94
C VAL A 144 8.45 9.40 6.36
N ASP A 145 8.70 8.10 6.49
CA ASP A 145 8.99 7.47 7.78
C ASP A 145 10.43 7.71 8.26
N SER A 146 10.66 7.48 9.55
CA SER A 146 11.98 7.52 10.21
C SER A 146 12.36 6.17 10.83
N THR A 147 11.73 5.09 10.36
CA THR A 147 11.97 3.73 10.85
C THR A 147 13.19 3.08 10.20
N THR A 148 13.81 2.14 10.92
CA THR A 148 14.86 1.24 10.44
C THR A 148 14.28 -0.13 10.14
N GLY A 149 13.86 -0.34 8.89
CA GLY A 149 13.41 -1.66 8.43
C GLY A 149 12.12 -2.13 9.11
N VAL A 150 12.01 -3.44 9.35
CA VAL A 150 10.73 -4.10 9.68
C VAL A 150 10.49 -4.27 11.19
N GLN A 151 11.52 -4.11 12.03
CA GLN A 151 11.39 -4.27 13.49
C GLN A 151 10.85 -3.03 14.21
N MET A 152 10.31 -2.04 13.46
CA MET A 152 9.70 -0.83 14.02
C MET A 152 10.57 -0.13 15.08
N ALA A 153 11.89 -0.15 14.88
CA ALA A 153 12.82 0.73 15.58
C ALA A 153 12.92 2.05 14.80
N TYR A 154 13.04 3.18 15.50
CA TYR A 154 13.26 4.49 14.89
C TYR A 154 14.67 5.00 15.15
N LEU A 155 15.18 5.80 14.22
CA LEU A 155 16.50 6.41 14.34
C LEU A 155 16.52 7.47 15.46
N LYS A 156 17.66 7.57 16.18
CA LYS A 156 17.87 8.63 17.20
C LYS A 156 17.72 10.02 16.59
N GLN A 157 18.28 10.19 15.40
CA GLN A 157 18.11 11.37 14.54
C GLN A 157 17.08 11.07 13.46
N TRP A 158 16.26 12.06 13.08
CA TRP A 158 15.27 11.88 12.03
C TRP A 158 15.94 11.49 10.70
N ALA A 159 15.38 10.49 10.00
CA ALA A 159 15.77 10.22 8.62
C ALA A 159 15.52 11.46 7.75
N ALA A 160 16.41 11.75 6.79
CA ALA A 160 16.26 12.92 5.91
C ALA A 160 14.88 12.98 5.24
N ARG A 161 14.37 11.82 4.78
CA ARG A 161 13.05 11.68 4.15
C ARG A 161 11.87 12.04 5.06
N ALA A 162 12.02 11.96 6.38
CA ALA A 162 10.96 12.28 7.33
C ALA A 162 10.64 13.78 7.39
N SER A 163 11.51 14.63 6.83
CA SER A 163 11.24 16.06 6.66
C SER A 163 10.37 16.38 5.44
N ASN A 164 10.23 15.46 4.49
CA ASN A 164 9.37 15.65 3.32
C ASN A 164 7.89 15.67 3.73
N ASP A 165 7.06 16.25 2.87
CA ASP A 165 5.62 16.23 3.05
C ASP A 165 5.03 14.92 2.53
N LEU A 166 4.06 14.40 3.28
CA LEU A 166 3.26 13.26 2.83
C LEU A 166 2.53 13.64 1.53
N ALA A 167 2.70 12.85 0.48
CA ALA A 167 2.02 13.08 -0.79
C ALA A 167 1.42 11.77 -1.29
N LEU A 168 0.11 11.76 -1.52
CA LEU A 168 -0.59 10.62 -2.11
C LEU A 168 -0.18 10.46 -3.58
N ARG A 169 -0.22 9.21 -4.06
CA ARG A 169 0.07 8.85 -5.45
C ARG A 169 -0.82 7.69 -5.86
N LEU A 170 -1.31 7.70 -7.09
CA LEU A 170 -2.04 6.55 -7.62
C LEU A 170 -1.13 5.31 -7.59
N PRO A 171 -1.51 4.25 -6.84
CA PRO A 171 -0.81 2.98 -6.91
C PRO A 171 -0.82 2.47 -8.35
N ALA A 172 0.28 1.86 -8.80
CA ALA A 172 0.36 1.30 -10.15
C ALA A 172 -0.51 0.04 -10.27
N ILE A 173 -1.82 0.20 -10.36
CA ILE A 173 -2.79 -0.88 -10.57
C ILE A 173 -2.70 -1.42 -12.00
N LEU A 174 -3.07 -2.68 -12.17
CA LEU A 174 -3.00 -3.40 -13.44
C LEU A 174 -4.42 -3.74 -13.93
N PRO A 175 -4.65 -3.85 -15.25
CA PRO A 175 -5.83 -4.51 -15.79
C PRO A 175 -6.05 -5.88 -15.14
#